data_AF-A0A937SJ82-F1
#
_entry.id   AF-A0A937SJ82-F1
#
_cell.length_a   1.000
_cell.length_b   1.000
_cell.length_c   1.000
_cell.angle_alpha   90.00
_cell.angle_beta   90.00
_cell.angle_gamma   90.00
#
_symmetry.space_group_name_H-M   'P 1'
#
loop_
_entity.id
_entity.type
_entity.pdbx_description
1 polymer ?
#
loop_
_entity_poly.entity_id
_entity_poly.type
_entity_poly.pdbx_seq_one_letter_code
_entity_poly.pdbx_strand_id
1 'polypeptide(L)'
;MSPYTPDKFRITEFAFNCDKFINLPVLKTHYLTTVTLAMKNLKGCLKREDKPLFHHRDLNRAVVELCKIVKPTVNVIDCTPKTIVRQLAEGYL
;
A
#
# COMPACT_ATOMS: atom_id res chain seq x y z
N MET A 1 4.30 -17.97 10.10
CA MET A 1 4.53 -16.88 9.13
C MET A 1 3.50 -17.00 8.01
N SER A 2 3.01 -15.89 7.47
CA SER A 2 2.06 -15.95 6.36
C SER A 2 2.74 -16.56 5.13
N PRO A 3 2.08 -17.50 4.41
CA PRO A 3 2.62 -18.01 3.15
C PRO A 3 2.63 -16.96 2.05
N TYR A 4 2.09 -15.75 2.27
CA TYR A 4 2.00 -14.69 1.26
C TYR A 4 3.06 -13.59 1.41
N THR A 5 3.84 -13.58 2.49
CA THR A 5 4.93 -12.61 2.70
C THR A 5 6.30 -13.28 2.60
N PRO A 6 7.36 -12.56 2.23
CA PRO A 6 8.73 -13.07 2.33
C PRO A 6 9.07 -13.41 3.78
N ASP A 7 10.00 -14.36 3.97
CA ASP A 7 10.37 -14.87 5.29
C ASP A 7 11.01 -13.77 6.16
N LYS A 8 11.69 -12.81 5.53
CA LYS A 8 12.25 -11.62 6.17
C LYS A 8 12.09 -10.41 5.25
N PHE A 9 11.73 -9.28 5.84
CA PHE A 9 11.65 -7.98 5.19
C PHE A 9 11.76 -6.87 6.24
N ARG A 10 12.11 -5.67 5.79
CA ARG A 10 12.35 -4.51 6.65
C ARG A 10 11.26 -3.47 6.44
N ILE A 11 10.75 -2.95 7.54
CA ILE A 11 9.82 -1.82 7.60
C ILE A 11 10.52 -0.66 8.33
N THR A 12 10.20 0.57 7.94
CA THR A 12 10.63 1.76 8.67
C THR A 12 10.16 1.75 10.12
N GLU A 13 11.05 2.06 11.06
CA GLU A 13 10.69 2.15 12.48
C GLU A 13 9.69 3.28 12.79
N PHE A 14 9.65 4.33 11.97
CA PHE A 14 8.73 5.45 12.13
C PHE A 14 7.25 5.04 12.08
N ALA A 15 6.94 3.94 11.40
CA ALA A 15 5.58 3.39 11.37
C ALA A 15 5.12 2.84 12.74
N PHE A 16 6.06 2.61 13.67
CA PHE A 16 5.80 2.08 15.01
C PHE A 16 6.14 3.07 16.13
N ASN A 17 7.08 3.99 15.89
CA ASN A 17 7.58 4.93 16.89
C ASN A 17 6.87 6.30 16.91
N CYS A 18 5.79 6.47 16.14
CA CYS A 18 4.99 7.71 16.14
C CYS A 18 3.73 7.58 17.00
N ASP A 19 3.26 8.69 17.56
CA ASP A 19 2.02 8.72 18.35
C ASP A 19 0.78 8.42 17.49
N LYS A 20 0.79 8.92 16.24
CA LYS A 20 -0.27 8.77 15.26
C LYS A 20 0.35 8.62 13.87
N PHE A 21 -0.02 7.54 13.18
CA PHE A 21 0.39 7.30 11.80
C PHE A 21 -0.77 7.63 10.86
N ILE A 22 -0.62 8.69 10.04
CA ILE A 22 -1.63 9.13 9.07
C ILE A 22 -1.21 8.65 7.69
N ASN A 23 -2.07 7.88 7.03
CA ASN A 23 -1.81 7.39 5.68
C ASN A 23 -2.55 8.26 4.66
N LEU A 24 -1.79 8.90 3.76
CA LEU A 24 -2.33 9.72 2.66
C LEU A 24 -2.06 9.05 1.30
N PRO A 25 -2.85 8.03 0.91
CA PRO A 25 -2.74 7.43 -0.41
C PRO A 25 -3.20 8.40 -1.51
N VAL A 26 -2.50 8.36 -2.63
CA VAL A 26 -3.03 8.91 -3.88
C VAL A 26 -4.05 7.90 -4.43
N LEU A 27 -5.23 8.40 -4.82
CA LEU A 27 -6.20 7.59 -5.56
C LEU A 27 -5.50 7.08 -6.83
N LYS A 28 -5.44 5.75 -7.02
CA LYS A 28 -4.91 5.16 -8.26
C LYS A 28 -5.73 3.94 -8.63
N THR A 29 -6.10 3.84 -9.90
CA THR A 29 -6.57 2.59 -10.50
C THR A 29 -5.36 1.73 -10.83
N HIS A 30 -5.43 0.43 -10.55
CA HIS A 30 -4.34 -0.49 -10.83
C HIS A 30 -4.90 -1.71 -11.55
N TYR A 31 -4.34 -2.08 -12.70
CA TYR A 31 -4.92 -3.13 -13.56
C TYR A 31 -5.10 -4.50 -12.87
N LEU A 32 -4.22 -4.85 -11.93
CA LEU A 32 -4.34 -6.09 -11.12
C LEU A 32 -5.34 -6.04 -9.95
N THR A 33 -5.97 -4.88 -9.65
CA THR A 33 -6.86 -4.71 -8.49
C THR A 33 -7.88 -3.59 -8.69
N THR A 34 -9.17 -3.91 -8.67
CA THR A 34 -10.28 -2.96 -8.89
C THR A 34 -10.16 -1.68 -8.05
N VAL A 35 -9.80 -1.77 -6.76
CA VAL A 35 -9.37 -0.64 -5.91
C VAL A 35 -8.65 -1.16 -4.66
N THR A 36 -7.39 -0.77 -4.42
CA THR A 36 -6.70 -1.03 -3.13
C THR A 36 -6.39 0.23 -2.34
N LEU A 37 -6.51 1.40 -2.97
CA LEU A 37 -6.37 2.75 -2.41
C LEU A 37 -5.30 2.84 -1.29
N ALA A 38 -5.75 2.92 -0.04
CA ALA A 38 -4.92 3.06 1.16
C ALA A 38 -3.93 1.90 1.41
N MET A 39 -4.29 0.67 1.06
CA MET A 39 -3.52 -0.52 1.43
C MET A 39 -2.19 -0.60 0.68
N LYS A 40 -2.18 -0.29 -0.63
CA LYS A 40 -0.94 -0.31 -1.42
C LYS A 40 0.03 0.79 -1.00
N ASN A 41 -0.46 1.91 -0.48
CA ASN A 41 0.40 3.00 -0.01
C ASN A 41 1.32 2.56 1.14
N LEU A 42 0.89 1.56 1.94
CA LEU A 42 1.69 0.99 3.02
C LEU A 42 2.94 0.24 2.52
N LYS A 43 3.01 -0.17 1.25
CA LYS A 43 4.27 -0.66 0.66
C LYS A 43 5.36 0.41 0.68
N GLY A 44 5.02 1.68 0.82
CA GLY A 44 5.96 2.78 1.04
C GLY A 44 6.80 2.59 2.31
N CYS A 45 6.26 1.93 3.33
CA CYS A 45 6.93 1.66 4.60
C CYS A 45 8.01 0.56 4.49
N LEU A 46 7.98 -0.26 3.43
CA LEU A 46 8.99 -1.28 3.19
C LEU A 46 10.28 -0.66 2.67
N LYS A 47 11.42 -1.23 3.07
CA LYS A 47 12.71 -0.88 2.48
C LYS A 47 12.69 -1.17 0.97
N ARG A 48 13.32 -0.30 0.17
CA ARG A 48 13.25 -0.34 -1.30
C ARG A 48 13.61 -1.71 -1.87
N GLU A 49 14.67 -2.33 -1.36
CA GLU A 49 15.13 -3.66 -1.80
C GLU A 49 14.13 -4.79 -1.51
N ASP A 50 13.26 -4.64 -0.51
CA ASP A 50 12.33 -5.68 -0.09
C ASP A 50 10.96 -5.56 -0.79
N LYS A 51 10.68 -4.41 -1.42
CA LYS A 51 9.41 -4.15 -2.15
C LYS A 51 9.10 -5.16 -3.26
N PRO A 52 10.07 -5.63 -4.07
CA PRO A 52 9.82 -6.61 -5.12
C PRO A 52 9.42 -7.99 -4.58
N LEU A 53 9.92 -8.37 -3.39
CA LEU A 53 9.65 -9.69 -2.79
C LEU A 53 8.16 -9.92 -2.51
N PHE A 54 7.41 -8.85 -2.27
CA PHE A 54 5.94 -8.89 -2.09
C PHE A 54 5.16 -9.19 -3.37
N HIS A 55 5.83 -9.29 -4.54
CA HIS A 55 5.21 -9.64 -5.81
C HIS A 55 5.35 -11.13 -6.17
N HIS A 56 6.20 -11.89 -5.47
CA HIS A 56 6.58 -13.25 -5.91
C HIS A 56 5.52 -14.34 -5.67
N ARG A 57 4.59 -14.13 -4.72
CA ARG A 57 3.59 -15.14 -4.34
C ARG A 57 2.19 -14.70 -4.75
N ASP A 58 1.55 -13.86 -3.94
CA ASP A 58 0.26 -13.23 -4.23
C ASP A 58 0.32 -11.80 -3.69
N LEU A 59 0.41 -10.82 -4.60
CA LEU A 59 0.55 -9.41 -4.22
C LEU A 59 -0.61 -8.93 -3.35
N ASN A 60 -1.83 -9.36 -3.63
CA ASN A 60 -3.02 -8.90 -2.92
C ASN A 60 -3.00 -9.41 -1.49
N ARG A 61 -2.75 -10.70 -1.31
CA ARG A 61 -2.62 -11.29 0.02
C ARG A 61 -1.40 -10.74 0.76
N ALA A 62 -0.28 -10.54 0.09
CA ALA A 62 0.92 -9.94 0.69
C ALA A 62 0.66 -8.52 1.23
N VAL A 63 -0.12 -7.71 0.49
CA VAL A 63 -0.54 -6.38 0.92
C VAL A 63 -1.51 -6.46 2.10
N VAL A 64 -2.45 -7.41 2.12
CA VAL A 64 -3.35 -7.63 3.26
C VAL A 64 -2.55 -7.99 4.52
N GLU A 65 -1.54 -8.85 4.40
CA GLU A 65 -0.65 -9.18 5.52
C GLU A 65 0.16 -7.97 5.98
N LEU A 66 0.62 -7.12 5.05
CA LEU A 66 1.29 -5.86 5.41
C LEU A 66 0.37 -4.93 6.22
N CYS A 67 -0.92 -4.87 5.89
CA CYS A 67 -1.91 -4.08 6.63
C CYS A 67 -2.16 -4.60 8.06
N LYS A 68 -1.84 -5.88 8.35
CA LYS A 68 -1.88 -6.41 9.72
C LYS A 68 -0.70 -5.92 10.56
N ILE A 69 0.40 -5.53 9.92
CA ILE A 69 1.64 -5.11 10.56
C ILE A 69 1.68 -3.59 10.71
N VAL A 70 1.47 -2.87 9.62
CA VAL A 70 1.44 -1.40 9.60
C VAL A 70 -0.01 -0.94 9.72
N LYS A 71 -0.35 -0.32 10.85
CA LYS A 71 -1.73 0.10 11.17
C LYS A 71 -1.84 1.63 11.29
N PRO A 72 -2.18 2.33 10.19
CA PRO A 72 -2.49 3.74 10.26
C PRO A 72 -3.63 4.00 11.25
N THR A 73 -3.54 5.11 11.97
CA THR A 73 -4.65 5.63 12.79
C THR A 73 -5.80 6.08 11.90
N VAL A 74 -5.48 6.74 10.79
CA VAL A 74 -6.48 7.23 9.83
C VAL A 74 -5.91 7.17 8.41
N ASN A 75 -6.79 6.91 7.46
CA ASN A 75 -6.49 6.95 6.03
C ASN A 75 -7.28 8.11 5.41
N VAL A 76 -6.59 9.04 4.74
CA VAL A 76 -7.21 10.22 4.12
C VAL A 76 -6.92 10.20 2.62
N ILE A 77 -7.96 10.21 1.80
CA ILE A 77 -7.85 10.12 0.35
C ILE A 77 -8.57 11.30 -0.27
N ASP A 78 -7.91 12.00 -1.19
CA ASP A 78 -8.55 12.99 -2.03
C ASP A 78 -9.28 12.28 -3.20
N CYS A 79 -10.61 12.41 -3.20
CA CYS A 79 -11.51 11.86 -4.23
C CYS A 79 -12.22 12.97 -5.00
N THR A 80 -11.61 14.14 -5.18
CA THR A 80 -12.19 15.19 -6.03
C THR A 80 -12.34 14.72 -7.48
N PRO A 81 -13.32 15.24 -8.25
CA PRO A 81 -13.53 14.86 -9.65
C PRO A 81 -12.29 14.98 -10.52
N LYS A 82 -11.49 16.03 -10.28
CA LYS A 82 -10.19 16.23 -10.95
C LYS A 82 -9.22 15.07 -10.69
N THR A 83 -9.12 14.64 -9.43
CA THR A 83 -8.24 13.53 -9.02
C THR A 83 -8.75 12.19 -9.56
N ILE A 84 -10.07 11.97 -9.58
CA ILE A 84 -10.69 10.77 -10.16
C ILE A 84 -10.45 10.71 -11.68
N VAL A 85 -10.79 11.77 -12.41
CA VAL A 85 -10.68 11.82 -13.89
C VAL A 85 -9.23 11.62 -14.33
N ARG A 86 -8.27 12.27 -13.66
CA ARG A 86 -6.84 12.10 -13.95
C ARG A 86 -6.41 10.64 -13.83
N GLN A 87 -6.86 9.95 -12.80
CA GLN A 87 -6.42 8.58 -12.52
C GLN A 87 -7.08 7.56 -13.43
N LEU A 88 -8.34 7.78 -13.80
CA LEU A 88 -8.99 7.00 -14.85
C LEU A 88 -8.30 7.23 -16.20
N ALA A 89 -7.89 8.44 -16.54
CA ALA A 89 -7.19 8.71 -17.78
C ALA A 89 -5.77 8.08 -17.82
N GLU A 90 -5.04 8.10 -16.71
CA GLU A 90 -3.71 7.48 -16.59
C GLU A 90 -3.74 5.94 -16.51
N GLY A 91 -4.88 5.33 -16.14
CA GLY A 91 -5.01 3.88 -15.95
C GLY A 91 -5.41 3.08 -17.19
N TYR A 92 -5.71 3.74 -18.32
CA TYR A 92 -6.15 3.13 -19.59
C TYR A 92 -5.20 3.41 -20.78
N LEU A 93 -4.01 3.96 -20.51
CA LEU A 93 -2.88 4.08 -21.45
C LEU A 93 -1.74 3.15 -21.01
#